data_AF-A0A934R2M1-F1
#
_entry.id   AF-A0A934R2M1-F1
#
_cell.length_a   1.000
_cell.length_b   1.000
_cell.length_c   1.000
_cell.angle_alpha   90.00
_cell.angle_beta   90.00
_cell.angle_gamma   90.00
#
_symmetry.space_group_name_H-M   'P 1'
#
loop_
_entity.id
_entity.type
_entity.pdbx_description
1 polymer ?
#
loop_
_entity_poly.entity_id
_entity_poly.type
_entity_poly.pdbx_seq_one_letter_code
_entity_poly.pdbx_strand_id
1 'polypeptide(L)'
;MLRSPISEVLNHLCYLGQGTMVLRQKGLSLAKTTPFGLAVAYQKNGWNILHDQVSGLETDTSQPQNIYLMTDASDRRPLLAVGEPGQAIDLSIRLDGYSWESPAVTALLRKFNAVSLDCAQSRQLGAGAWLDDWGDASRTTSDGILVRSAAETLRACEWLEVEIKNHIHRNVVRFTPSFIDSEGGVLRVADHACRHVVYANVEAPDFRMTRVPHGPVRIYLEPTAA
;
A
#
# COMPACT_ATOMS: atom_id res chain seq x y z
N MET A 1 6.08 4.59 17.67
CA MET A 1 4.78 5.26 17.64
C MET A 1 4.96 6.77 17.69
N LEU A 2 4.43 7.51 16.71
CA LEU A 2 4.40 8.98 16.69
C LEU A 2 3.19 9.49 17.46
N ARG A 3 3.31 10.60 18.19
CA ARG A 3 2.24 11.19 19.02
C ARG A 3 1.68 12.46 18.40
N SER A 4 1.12 12.34 17.20
CA SER A 4 0.57 13.48 16.46
C SER A 4 -0.62 13.08 15.60
N PRO A 5 -1.52 14.02 15.26
CA PRO A 5 -2.59 13.76 14.31
C PRO A 5 -2.03 13.25 12.99
N ILE A 6 -2.68 12.24 12.41
CA ILE A 6 -2.21 11.65 11.15
C ILE A 6 -2.10 12.67 10.02
N SER A 7 -2.99 13.66 9.99
CA SER A 7 -2.94 14.75 9.02
C SER A 7 -1.64 15.52 9.07
N GLU A 8 -1.07 15.77 10.25
CA GLU A 8 0.22 16.47 10.38
C GLU A 8 1.38 15.61 9.88
N VAL A 9 1.35 14.31 10.17
CA VAL A 9 2.41 13.38 9.74
C VAL A 9 2.36 13.19 8.23
N LEU A 10 1.19 12.94 7.65
CA LEU A 10 1.02 12.77 6.21
C LEU A 10 1.35 14.07 5.46
N ASN A 11 0.94 15.24 5.96
CA ASN A 11 1.34 16.51 5.36
C ASN A 11 2.84 16.80 5.50
N HIS A 12 3.54 16.20 6.46
CA HIS A 12 4.99 16.34 6.54
C HIS A 12 5.73 15.59 5.43
N LEU A 13 5.11 14.57 4.84
CA LEU A 13 5.70 13.79 3.74
C LEU A 13 6.00 14.64 2.51
N CYS A 14 5.26 15.75 2.29
CA CYS A 14 5.49 16.61 1.13
C CYS A 14 6.88 17.27 1.13
N TYR A 15 7.52 17.37 2.30
CA TYR A 15 8.88 17.89 2.44
C TYR A 15 9.96 16.82 2.23
N LEU A 16 9.57 15.54 2.19
CA LEU A 16 10.50 14.42 2.10
C LEU A 16 10.72 13.98 0.65
N GLY A 17 10.01 14.55 -0.32
CA GLY A 17 10.19 14.19 -1.73
C GLY A 17 9.52 12.86 -2.08
N GLN A 18 10.22 11.98 -2.80
CA GLN A 18 9.68 10.70 -3.23
C GLN A 18 9.87 9.60 -2.17
N GLY A 19 8.87 8.74 -2.06
CA GLY A 19 8.95 7.50 -1.29
C GLY A 19 8.15 6.38 -1.95
N THR A 20 8.33 5.18 -1.44
CA THR A 20 7.57 4.00 -1.88
C THR A 20 6.43 3.76 -0.89
N MET A 21 5.22 4.06 -1.33
CA MET A 21 3.99 3.79 -0.61
C MET A 21 3.53 2.37 -0.91
N VAL A 22 3.21 1.59 0.12
CA VAL A 22 2.65 0.25 0.00
C VAL A 22 1.30 0.23 0.71
N LEU A 23 0.26 -0.15 -0.02
CA LEU A 23 -1.11 -0.31 0.49
C LEU A 23 -1.53 -1.76 0.41
N ARG A 24 -2.22 -2.22 1.46
CA ARG A 24 -2.66 -3.61 1.59
C ARG A 24 -4.18 -3.71 1.72
N GLN A 25 -4.71 -4.66 0.97
CA GLN A 25 -5.95 -5.34 1.22
C GLN A 25 -5.68 -6.84 1.15
N LYS A 26 -6.37 -7.67 1.94
CA LYS A 26 -6.11 -9.11 1.95
C LYS A 26 -6.31 -9.68 0.54
N GLY A 27 -5.26 -10.23 -0.07
CA GLY A 27 -5.31 -10.75 -1.44
C GLY A 27 -4.99 -9.74 -2.55
N LEU A 28 -4.76 -8.46 -2.23
CA LEU A 28 -4.36 -7.44 -3.21
C LEU A 28 -3.47 -6.37 -2.56
N SER A 29 -2.27 -6.16 -3.10
CA SER A 29 -1.37 -5.10 -2.65
C SER A 29 -0.81 -4.28 -3.81
N LEU A 30 -0.48 -3.04 -3.50
CA LEU A 30 0.11 -2.08 -4.42
C LEU A 30 1.33 -1.44 -3.74
N ALA A 31 2.49 -1.53 -4.37
CA ALA A 31 3.63 -0.67 -4.11
C ALA A 31 3.70 0.42 -5.20
N LYS A 32 3.84 1.68 -4.78
CA LYS A 32 3.86 2.86 -5.63
C LYS A 32 4.97 3.81 -5.22
N THR A 33 5.92 4.08 -6.10
CA THR A 33 6.92 5.15 -5.92
C THR A 33 6.35 6.49 -6.36
N THR A 34 6.06 7.35 -5.38
CA THR A 34 5.37 8.63 -5.60
C THR A 34 5.93 9.74 -4.72
N PRO A 35 5.93 11.00 -5.18
CA PRO A 35 5.98 12.13 -4.28
C PRO A 35 4.66 12.24 -3.49
N PHE A 36 4.71 13.00 -2.41
CA PHE A 36 3.54 13.33 -1.58
C PHE A 36 3.24 14.82 -1.64
N GLY A 37 1.97 15.16 -1.65
CA GLY A 37 1.46 16.53 -1.66
C GLY A 37 0.93 16.95 -0.30
N LEU A 38 0.36 18.16 -0.26
CA LEU A 38 -0.47 18.56 0.88
C LEU A 38 -1.83 17.90 0.77
N ALA A 39 -2.21 17.19 1.81
CA ALA A 39 -3.46 16.48 1.88
C ALA A 39 -4.58 17.41 2.38
N VAL A 40 -5.72 17.37 1.68
CA VAL A 40 -6.88 18.22 1.95
C VAL A 40 -7.97 17.38 2.59
N ALA A 41 -8.55 17.89 3.68
CA ALA A 41 -9.64 17.23 4.37
C ALA A 41 -11.00 17.55 3.72
N TYR A 42 -11.86 16.54 3.56
CA TYR A 42 -13.26 16.70 3.17
C TYR A 42 -14.12 15.58 3.76
N GLN A 43 -15.44 15.78 3.75
CA GLN A 43 -16.40 14.77 4.19
C GLN A 43 -17.10 14.11 3.01
N LYS A 44 -17.25 12.79 3.05
CA LYS A 44 -17.98 12.03 2.04
C LYS A 44 -18.60 10.78 2.64
N ASN A 45 -19.91 10.61 2.53
CA ASN A 45 -20.63 9.42 3.00
C ASN A 45 -20.32 9.05 4.47
N GLY A 46 -20.14 10.04 5.34
CA GLY A 46 -19.81 9.84 6.76
C GLY A 46 -18.33 9.66 7.09
N TRP A 47 -17.45 9.58 6.08
CA TRP A 47 -16.00 9.55 6.28
C TRP A 47 -15.42 10.94 6.42
N ASN A 48 -14.40 11.09 7.27
CA ASN A 48 -13.57 12.29 7.36
C ASN A 48 -12.29 12.01 6.56
N ILE A 49 -12.31 12.29 5.27
CA ILE A 49 -11.26 11.88 4.36
C ILE A 49 -10.17 12.95 4.31
N LEU A 50 -8.93 12.54 4.52
CA LEU A 50 -7.75 13.29 4.15
C LEU A 50 -7.23 12.76 2.80
N HIS A 51 -7.15 13.62 1.79
CA HIS A 51 -6.75 13.23 0.43
C HIS A 51 -5.54 14.02 -0.05
N ASP A 52 -4.46 13.29 -0.33
CA ASP A 52 -3.31 13.81 -1.06
C ASP A 52 -3.49 13.56 -2.57
N GLN A 53 -3.73 14.63 -3.33
CA GLN A 53 -3.95 14.55 -4.78
C GLN A 53 -2.70 14.09 -5.57
N VAL A 54 -1.50 14.24 -5.01
CA VAL A 54 -0.25 13.89 -5.70
C VAL A 54 -0.02 12.39 -5.62
N SER A 55 -0.08 11.81 -4.42
CA SER A 55 0.03 10.36 -4.24
C SER A 55 -1.26 9.61 -4.56
N GLY A 56 -2.40 10.30 -4.52
CA GLY A 56 -3.75 9.73 -4.63
C GLY A 56 -4.20 8.99 -3.35
N LEU A 57 -3.47 9.14 -2.24
CA LEU A 57 -3.81 8.50 -0.97
C LEU A 57 -5.01 9.20 -0.35
N GLU A 58 -6.08 8.45 -0.11
CA GLU A 58 -7.21 8.82 0.73
C GLU A 58 -7.10 8.06 2.05
N THR A 59 -7.28 8.75 3.17
CA THR A 59 -7.27 8.17 4.53
C THR A 59 -8.46 8.68 5.32
N ASP A 60 -9.29 7.80 5.85
CA ASP A 60 -10.37 8.14 6.78
C ASP A 60 -9.82 8.41 8.18
N THR A 61 -9.89 9.64 8.62
CA THR A 61 -9.43 10.08 9.94
C THR A 61 -10.53 9.97 11.00
N SER A 62 -11.67 9.34 10.69
CA SER A 62 -12.74 9.08 11.68
C SER A 62 -12.35 7.98 12.68
N GLN A 63 -11.47 7.05 12.28
CA GLN A 63 -11.02 5.93 13.09
C GLN A 63 -9.66 6.24 13.76
N PRO A 64 -9.42 5.69 14.97
CA PRO A 64 -8.12 5.83 15.64
C PRO A 64 -7.05 5.05 14.87
N GLN A 65 -5.92 5.70 14.64
CA GLN A 65 -4.79 5.11 13.91
C GLN A 65 -3.50 5.31 14.70
N ASN A 66 -2.65 4.30 14.67
CA ASN A 66 -1.29 4.40 15.17
C ASN A 66 -0.33 4.58 14.00
N ILE A 67 0.66 5.46 14.20
CA ILE A 67 1.72 5.69 13.23
C ILE A 67 3.03 5.26 13.86
N TYR A 68 3.79 4.47 13.12
CA TYR A 68 5.06 3.91 13.55
C TYR A 68 6.15 4.38 12.60
N LEU A 69 7.35 4.63 13.14
CA LEU A 69 8.54 4.77 12.33
C LEU A 69 9.44 3.59 12.68
N MET A 70 9.79 2.79 11.67
CA MET A 70 10.32 1.44 11.80
C MET A 70 11.47 1.26 10.83
N THR A 71 12.47 0.44 11.19
CA THR A 71 13.58 0.13 10.29
C THR A 71 13.17 -1.02 9.38
N ASP A 72 13.36 -0.91 8.07
CA ASP A 72 13.41 -2.12 7.24
C ASP A 72 14.72 -2.85 7.58
N ALA A 73 14.60 -4.06 8.15
CA ALA A 73 15.74 -4.83 8.63
C ALA A 73 16.73 -5.20 7.51
N SER A 74 16.29 -5.18 6.25
CA SER A 74 17.08 -5.53 5.08
C SER A 74 17.88 -4.36 4.50
N ASP A 75 17.34 -3.14 4.48
CA ASP A 75 17.94 -1.98 3.82
C ASP A 75 18.24 -0.78 4.75
N ARG A 76 17.90 -0.87 6.04
CA ARG A 76 18.00 0.20 7.06
C ARG A 76 17.37 1.53 6.63
N ARG A 77 16.41 1.54 5.71
CA ARG A 77 15.67 2.77 5.37
C ARG A 77 14.59 3.01 6.41
N PRO A 78 14.26 4.29 6.68
CA PRO A 78 13.12 4.62 7.52
C PRO A 78 11.82 4.24 6.80
N LEU A 79 10.97 3.52 7.51
CA LEU A 79 9.63 3.11 7.09
C LEU A 79 8.61 3.74 8.02
N LEU A 80 7.73 4.59 7.48
CA LEU A 80 6.52 4.99 8.18
C LEU A 80 5.47 3.91 7.97
N ALA A 81 4.83 3.44 9.03
CA ALA A 81 3.78 2.44 8.97
C ALA A 81 2.56 2.95 9.71
N VAL A 82 1.38 2.70 9.15
CA VAL A 82 0.08 3.09 9.70
C VAL A 82 -0.79 1.86 9.82
N GLY A 83 -1.54 1.79 10.91
CA GLY A 83 -2.53 0.75 11.11
C GLY A 83 -3.36 1.02 12.36
N GLU A 84 -4.46 0.30 12.48
CA GLU A 84 -5.28 0.33 13.68
C GLU A 84 -4.55 -0.25 14.90
N PRO A 85 -4.85 0.23 16.11
CA PRO A 85 -4.31 -0.35 17.34
C PRO A 85 -4.57 -1.86 17.44
N GLY A 86 -3.50 -2.65 17.50
CA GLY A 86 -3.58 -4.11 17.64
C GLY A 86 -3.93 -4.86 16.35
N GLN A 87 -4.04 -4.15 15.22
CA GLN A 87 -4.23 -4.75 13.90
C GLN A 87 -2.92 -4.76 13.11
N ALA A 88 -2.90 -5.52 12.02
CA ALA A 88 -1.77 -5.52 11.09
C ALA A 88 -1.67 -4.17 10.36
N ILE A 89 -0.44 -3.78 10.00
CA ILE A 89 -0.17 -2.60 9.17
C ILE A 89 -0.84 -2.74 7.81
N ASP A 90 -1.52 -1.69 7.36
CA ASP A 90 -2.26 -1.66 6.10
C ASP A 90 -1.78 -0.58 5.13
N LEU A 91 -1.02 0.40 5.63
CA LEU A 91 -0.26 1.39 4.86
C LEU A 91 1.18 1.46 5.38
N SER A 92 2.14 1.45 4.46
CA SER A 92 3.52 1.80 4.78
C SER A 92 4.14 2.69 3.73
N ILE A 93 5.12 3.50 4.11
CA ILE A 93 5.80 4.48 3.27
C ILE A 93 7.29 4.41 3.59
N ARG A 94 8.06 3.85 2.65
CA ARG A 94 9.52 3.81 2.75
C ARG A 94 10.11 5.11 2.22
N LEU A 95 10.98 5.72 3.01
CA LEU A 95 11.67 6.97 2.67
C LEU A 95 12.97 6.65 1.92
N ASP A 96 12.86 6.23 0.66
CA ASP A 96 13.96 5.67 -0.14
C ASP A 96 15.21 6.59 -0.20
N GLY A 97 15.00 7.91 -0.21
CA GLY A 97 16.06 8.92 -0.27
C GLY A 97 16.78 9.19 1.06
N TYR A 98 16.37 8.58 2.17
CA TYR A 98 16.85 8.93 3.50
C TYR A 98 17.48 7.74 4.23
N SER A 99 18.45 8.04 5.10
CA SER A 99 18.90 7.12 6.14
C SER A 99 18.35 7.56 7.50
N TRP A 100 18.50 6.70 8.51
CA TRP A 100 18.12 7.03 9.89
C TRP A 100 18.85 8.22 10.48
N GLU A 101 20.10 8.40 10.08
CA GLU A 101 20.97 9.49 10.52
C GLU A 101 20.67 10.80 9.80
N SER A 102 19.78 10.79 8.80
CA SER A 102 19.48 12.00 8.04
C SER A 102 18.83 13.08 8.93
N PRO A 103 19.18 14.37 8.72
CA PRO A 103 18.59 15.46 9.48
C PRO A 103 17.06 15.52 9.37
N ALA A 104 16.51 15.19 8.20
CA ALA A 104 15.07 15.16 7.96
C ALA A 104 14.36 14.11 8.84
N VAL A 105 14.87 12.88 8.90
CA VAL A 105 14.31 11.81 9.74
C VAL A 105 14.45 12.14 11.22
N THR A 106 15.61 12.67 11.61
CA THR A 106 15.84 13.13 12.99
C THR A 106 14.87 14.25 13.38
N ALA A 107 14.61 15.20 12.48
CA ALA A 107 13.65 16.28 12.71
C ALA A 107 12.22 15.76 12.83
N LEU A 108 11.82 14.79 12.00
CA LEU A 108 10.53 14.12 12.07
C LEU A 108 10.33 13.44 13.43
N LEU A 109 11.32 12.66 13.88
CA LEU A 109 11.31 11.98 15.17
C LEU A 109 11.12 12.95 16.34
N ARG A 110 11.85 14.07 16.31
CA ARG A 110 11.75 15.13 17.33
C ARG A 110 10.40 15.83 17.29
N LYS A 111 9.93 16.21 16.10
CA LYS A 111 8.68 16.96 15.91
C LYS A 111 7.47 16.20 16.47
N PHE A 112 7.43 14.89 16.25
CA PHE A 112 6.26 14.08 16.58
C PHE A 112 6.43 13.23 17.86
N ASN A 113 7.43 13.55 18.69
CA ASN A 113 7.71 12.89 19.98
C ASN A 113 7.63 11.35 19.88
N ALA A 114 8.40 10.79 18.95
CA ALA A 114 8.36 9.37 18.64
C ALA A 114 8.77 8.51 19.84
N VAL A 115 8.01 7.45 20.10
CA VAL A 115 8.33 6.38 21.07
C VAL A 115 8.78 5.14 20.31
N SER A 116 9.90 4.53 20.67
CA SER A 116 10.33 3.27 20.06
C SER A 116 9.37 2.12 20.42
N LEU A 117 9.05 1.26 19.46
CA LEU A 117 8.51 -0.06 19.76
C LEU A 117 9.67 -1.03 20.02
N ASP A 118 9.42 -2.08 20.79
CA ASP A 118 10.35 -3.20 20.85
C ASP A 118 10.25 -4.07 19.57
N CYS A 119 11.26 -4.91 19.34
CA CYS A 119 11.32 -5.76 18.15
C CYS A 119 10.18 -6.79 18.07
N ALA A 120 9.62 -7.22 19.19
CA ALA A 120 8.54 -8.22 19.21
C ALA A 120 7.21 -7.58 18.78
N GLN A 121 6.89 -6.40 19.30
CA GLN A 121 5.74 -5.59 18.91
C GLN A 121 5.84 -5.19 17.44
N SER A 122 7.03 -4.79 16.99
CA SER A 122 7.30 -4.49 15.57
C SER A 122 6.93 -5.67 14.66
N ARG A 123 7.38 -6.89 15.00
CA ARG A 123 7.06 -8.10 14.24
C ARG A 123 5.59 -8.50 14.33
N GLN A 124 4.96 -8.38 15.49
CA GLN A 124 3.52 -8.67 15.65
C GLN A 124 2.63 -7.78 14.80
N LEU A 125 3.04 -6.52 14.58
CA LEU A 125 2.34 -5.60 13.69
C LEU A 125 2.56 -5.93 12.20
N GLY A 126 3.45 -6.88 11.88
CA GLY A 126 3.81 -7.24 10.52
C GLY A 126 4.88 -6.35 9.90
N ALA A 127 5.64 -5.60 10.71
CA ALA A 127 6.73 -4.78 10.19
C ALA A 127 7.88 -5.64 9.71
N GLY A 128 8.21 -5.52 8.41
CA GLY A 128 9.15 -6.41 7.74
C GLY A 128 8.56 -7.75 7.29
N ALA A 129 7.50 -8.25 7.96
CA ALA A 129 6.82 -9.49 7.59
C ALA A 129 6.10 -9.41 6.24
N TRP A 130 5.94 -8.22 5.67
CA TRP A 130 5.41 -8.04 4.32
C TRP A 130 6.25 -8.69 3.22
N LEU A 131 7.54 -9.00 3.46
CA LEU A 131 8.37 -9.84 2.57
C LEU A 131 8.18 -11.34 2.81
N ASP A 132 7.80 -11.73 4.04
CA ASP A 132 7.75 -13.12 4.52
C ASP A 132 6.33 -13.74 4.40
N ASP A 133 5.27 -12.94 4.56
CA ASP A 133 3.84 -13.33 4.45
C ASP A 133 3.45 -13.79 3.03
N TRP A 134 4.35 -13.62 2.06
CA TRP A 134 4.21 -14.13 0.70
C TRP A 134 4.36 -15.65 0.60
N GLY A 135 4.84 -16.31 1.66
CA GLY A 135 5.03 -17.77 1.72
C GLY A 135 3.83 -18.58 2.27
N ASP A 136 2.85 -17.92 2.88
CA ASP A 136 1.73 -18.59 3.59
C ASP A 136 0.41 -18.62 2.80
N ALA A 137 0.40 -18.08 1.58
CA ALA A 137 -0.61 -18.45 0.60
C ALA A 137 -0.40 -19.93 0.29
N SER A 138 -1.21 -20.75 0.95
CA SER A 138 -1.18 -22.21 0.86
C SER A 138 -0.94 -22.66 -0.58
N ARG A 139 -0.12 -23.70 -0.72
CA ARG A 139 0.11 -24.45 -1.95
C ARG A 139 -1.20 -25.11 -2.41
N THR A 140 -2.21 -24.34 -2.74
CA THR A 140 -3.33 -24.81 -3.54
C THR A 140 -2.76 -25.09 -4.92
N THR A 141 -2.70 -26.37 -5.26
CA THR A 141 -2.59 -26.84 -6.64
C THR A 141 -3.83 -26.36 -7.39
N SER A 142 -3.77 -25.10 -7.83
CA SER A 142 -4.72 -24.52 -8.75
C SER A 142 -4.38 -25.00 -10.16
N ASP A 143 -5.40 -25.27 -10.96
CA ASP A 143 -5.26 -25.58 -12.39
C ASP A 143 -4.66 -24.41 -13.20
N GLY A 144 -4.43 -23.24 -12.56
CA GLY A 144 -3.75 -22.09 -13.14
C GLY A 144 -4.54 -21.39 -14.25
N ILE A 145 -5.75 -21.85 -14.54
CA ILE A 145 -6.62 -21.33 -15.61
C ILE A 145 -6.99 -19.87 -15.33
N LEU A 146 -7.38 -19.54 -14.09
CA LEU A 146 -7.75 -18.19 -13.70
C LEU A 146 -6.56 -17.22 -13.84
N VAL A 147 -5.39 -17.63 -13.34
CA VAL A 147 -4.13 -16.86 -13.42
C VAL A 147 -3.72 -16.64 -14.87
N ARG A 148 -3.78 -17.68 -15.71
CA ARG A 148 -3.44 -17.57 -17.13
C ARG A 148 -4.38 -16.61 -17.87
N SER A 149 -5.69 -16.75 -17.67
CA SER A 149 -6.69 -15.86 -18.27
C SER A 149 -6.51 -14.40 -17.82
N ALA A 150 -6.21 -14.18 -16.54
CA ALA A 150 -5.90 -12.86 -16.02
C ALA A 150 -4.63 -12.28 -16.66
N ALA A 151 -3.56 -13.07 -16.74
CA ALA A 151 -2.31 -12.65 -17.36
C ALA A 151 -2.47 -12.32 -18.85
N GLU A 152 -3.24 -13.11 -19.61
CA GLU A 152 -3.55 -12.83 -21.01
C GLU A 152 -4.36 -11.53 -21.18
N THR A 153 -5.36 -11.32 -20.32
CA THR A 153 -6.16 -10.09 -20.31
C THR A 153 -5.29 -8.86 -20.05
N LEU A 154 -4.35 -8.95 -19.12
CA LEU A 154 -3.43 -7.85 -18.80
C LEU A 154 -2.38 -7.62 -19.88
N ARG A 155 -1.86 -8.67 -20.53
CA ARG A 155 -0.93 -8.52 -21.66
C ARG A 155 -1.56 -7.82 -22.85
N ALA A 156 -2.88 -7.96 -23.01
CA ALA A 156 -3.63 -7.32 -24.07
C ALA A 156 -4.20 -5.94 -23.69
N CYS A 157 -4.01 -5.47 -22.45
CA CYS A 157 -4.52 -4.18 -22.02
C CYS A 157 -3.47 -3.07 -22.20
N GLU A 158 -3.92 -1.89 -22.63
CA GLU A 158 -3.06 -0.71 -22.74
C GLU A 158 -2.85 -0.04 -21.37
N TRP A 159 -3.90 -0.08 -20.54
CA TRP A 159 -3.92 0.52 -19.22
C TRP A 159 -4.56 -0.44 -18.22
N LEU A 160 -3.91 -0.53 -17.06
CA LEU A 160 -4.41 -1.20 -15.87
C LEU A 160 -4.76 -0.13 -14.83
N GLU A 161 -6.00 -0.18 -14.33
CA GLU A 161 -6.43 0.53 -13.13
C GLU A 161 -6.43 -0.43 -11.94
N VAL A 162 -5.80 -0.04 -10.84
CA VAL A 162 -5.86 -0.82 -9.59
C VAL A 162 -6.44 0.05 -8.50
N GLU A 163 -7.46 -0.46 -7.81
CA GLU A 163 -8.01 0.13 -6.61
C GLU A 163 -7.67 -0.74 -5.41
N ILE A 164 -6.91 -0.18 -4.46
CA ILE A 164 -6.81 -0.74 -3.11
C ILE A 164 -7.76 0.06 -2.24
N LYS A 165 -8.68 -0.62 -1.55
CA LYS A 165 -9.60 0.02 -0.63
C LYS A 165 -9.84 -0.88 0.57
N ASN A 166 -9.26 -0.50 1.70
CA ASN A 166 -9.62 -1.09 2.99
C ASN A 166 -10.57 -0.14 3.74
N HIS A 167 -10.82 -0.38 5.02
CA HIS A 167 -11.74 0.42 5.84
C HIS A 167 -11.17 1.78 6.28
N ILE A 168 -9.88 2.03 6.07
CA ILE A 168 -9.17 3.27 6.46
C ILE A 168 -8.61 3.99 5.23
N HIS A 169 -7.90 3.27 4.36
CA HIS A 169 -7.14 3.81 3.24
C HIS A 169 -7.74 3.40 1.91
N ARG A 170 -7.61 4.30 0.94
CA ARG A 170 -7.96 4.07 -0.45
C ARG A 170 -6.94 4.70 -1.39
N ASN A 171 -6.63 3.99 -2.48
CA ASN A 171 -5.81 4.52 -3.56
C ASN A 171 -6.27 3.92 -4.89
N VAL A 172 -6.31 4.75 -5.92
CA VAL A 172 -6.55 4.32 -7.29
C VAL A 172 -5.37 4.75 -8.15
N VAL A 173 -4.75 3.80 -8.83
CA VAL A 173 -3.66 4.05 -9.77
C VAL A 173 -4.01 3.57 -11.15
N ARG A 174 -3.44 4.23 -12.16
CA ARG A 174 -3.50 3.81 -13.56
C ARG A 174 -2.10 3.79 -14.14
N PHE A 175 -1.71 2.68 -14.77
CA PHE A 175 -0.42 2.54 -15.42
C PHE A 175 -0.48 1.53 -16.56
N THR A 176 0.47 1.61 -17.49
CA THR A 176 0.62 0.60 -18.55
C THR A 176 1.42 -0.58 -18.01
N PRO A 177 0.86 -1.79 -17.98
CA PRO A 177 1.61 -2.97 -17.56
C PRO A 177 2.68 -3.29 -18.60
N SER A 178 3.90 -3.56 -18.14
CA SER A 178 5.01 -4.00 -18.98
C SER A 178 5.62 -5.32 -18.55
N PHE A 179 5.44 -5.68 -17.27
CA PHE A 179 5.89 -6.94 -16.71
C PHE A 179 4.70 -7.63 -16.04
N ILE A 180 4.49 -8.89 -16.40
CA ILE A 180 3.44 -9.74 -15.86
C ILE A 180 4.04 -11.12 -15.60
N ASP A 181 4.06 -11.51 -14.34
CA ASP A 181 4.54 -12.81 -13.85
C ASP A 181 3.50 -13.42 -12.91
N SER A 182 3.65 -14.71 -12.60
CA SER A 182 2.77 -15.41 -11.68
C SER A 182 3.49 -16.49 -10.91
N GLU A 183 3.15 -16.63 -9.63
CA GLU A 183 3.59 -17.72 -8.77
C GLU A 183 2.38 -18.31 -8.05
N GLY A 184 2.02 -19.55 -8.39
CA GLY A 184 0.77 -20.16 -7.92
C GLY A 184 -0.45 -19.33 -8.34
N GLY A 185 -1.35 -19.06 -7.37
CA GLY A 185 -2.54 -18.22 -7.57
C GLY A 185 -2.28 -16.70 -7.55
N VAL A 186 -1.02 -16.27 -7.46
CA VAL A 186 -0.66 -14.84 -7.33
C VAL A 186 -0.10 -14.31 -8.64
N LEU A 187 -0.71 -13.22 -9.12
CA LEU A 187 -0.26 -12.44 -10.28
C LEU A 187 0.59 -11.26 -9.79
N ARG A 188 1.71 -11.02 -10.46
CA ARG A 188 2.64 -9.91 -10.24
C ARG A 188 2.64 -9.04 -11.47
N VAL A 189 2.32 -7.75 -11.32
CA VAL A 189 2.21 -6.82 -12.44
C VAL A 189 3.01 -5.58 -12.12
N ALA A 190 3.84 -5.13 -13.06
CA ALA A 190 4.59 -3.89 -12.90
C ALA A 190 4.61 -3.05 -14.20
N ASP A 191 4.81 -1.75 -14.02
CA ASP A 191 5.16 -0.85 -15.11
C ASP A 191 6.67 -0.92 -15.45
N HIS A 192 7.06 -0.31 -16.56
CA HIS A 192 8.41 -0.45 -17.11
C HIS A 192 9.49 0.11 -16.16
N ALA A 193 9.14 1.12 -15.38
CA ALA A 193 10.04 1.76 -14.45
C ALA A 193 10.00 1.13 -13.04
N CYS A 194 9.21 0.06 -12.83
CA CYS A 194 8.92 -0.54 -11.54
C CYS A 194 8.47 0.48 -10.47
N ARG A 195 7.80 1.56 -10.90
CA ARG A 195 7.20 2.57 -10.02
C ARG A 195 5.84 2.14 -9.52
N HIS A 196 5.20 1.20 -10.22
CA HIS A 196 3.97 0.56 -9.78
C HIS A 196 4.21 -0.95 -9.80
N VAL A 197 4.01 -1.61 -8.66
CA VAL A 197 4.08 -3.06 -8.55
C VAL A 197 2.83 -3.53 -7.81
N VAL A 198 2.12 -4.46 -8.42
CA VAL A 198 0.85 -4.99 -7.93
C VAL A 198 1.02 -6.49 -7.72
N TYR A 199 0.55 -6.95 -6.57
CA TYR A 199 0.41 -8.37 -6.27
C TYR A 199 -1.06 -8.67 -6.06
N ALA A 200 -1.61 -9.59 -6.84
CA ALA A 200 -3.03 -9.93 -6.80
C ALA A 200 -3.18 -11.45 -6.68
N ASN A 201 -3.78 -11.92 -5.60
CA ASN A 201 -4.27 -13.30 -5.51
C ASN A 201 -5.57 -13.39 -6.32
N VAL A 202 -5.46 -13.90 -7.55
CA VAL A 202 -6.61 -13.96 -8.47
C VAL A 202 -7.63 -15.04 -8.09
N GLU A 203 -7.26 -15.91 -7.16
CA GLU A 203 -8.11 -16.98 -6.62
C GLU A 203 -8.83 -16.54 -5.36
N ALA A 204 -8.55 -15.34 -4.84
CA ALA A 204 -9.29 -14.80 -3.72
C ALA A 204 -10.77 -14.62 -4.13
N PRO A 205 -11.73 -15.04 -3.28
CA PRO A 205 -13.15 -15.07 -3.65
C PRO A 205 -13.74 -13.67 -3.90
N ASP A 206 -13.13 -12.63 -3.33
CA ASP A 206 -13.43 -11.23 -3.49
C ASP A 206 -12.68 -10.57 -4.66
N PHE A 207 -11.75 -11.28 -5.30
CA PHE A 207 -11.01 -10.76 -6.44
C PHE A 207 -11.91 -10.50 -7.64
N ARG A 208 -11.80 -9.30 -8.20
CA ARG A 208 -12.47 -8.90 -9.43
C ARG A 208 -11.48 -8.29 -10.40
N MET A 209 -11.63 -8.72 -11.65
CA MET A 209 -10.97 -8.11 -12.79
C MET A 209 -12.03 -7.83 -13.86
N THR A 210 -12.24 -6.56 -14.19
CA THR A 210 -13.26 -6.16 -15.16
C THR A 210 -12.66 -5.31 -16.26
N ARG A 211 -13.10 -5.51 -17.49
CA ARG A 211 -12.71 -4.64 -18.60
C ARG A 211 -13.74 -3.50 -18.70
N VAL A 212 -13.28 -2.27 -18.49
CA VAL A 212 -14.14 -1.10 -18.71
C VAL A 212 -14.34 -0.93 -20.22
N PRO A 213 -15.58 -0.76 -20.73
CA PRO A 213 -15.82 -0.54 -22.15
C PRO A 213 -14.99 0.65 -22.66
N HIS A 214 -14.18 0.42 -23.69
CA HIS A 214 -13.23 1.41 -24.24
C HIS A 214 -12.24 1.99 -23.21
N GLY A 215 -12.02 1.32 -22.08
CA GLY A 215 -11.23 1.80 -20.96
C GLY A 215 -10.22 0.76 -20.44
N PRO A 216 -9.63 1.02 -19.26
CA PRO A 216 -8.63 0.15 -18.68
C PRO A 216 -9.22 -1.20 -18.26
N VAL A 217 -8.36 -2.18 -18.08
CA VAL A 217 -8.68 -3.33 -17.22
C VAL A 217 -8.58 -2.84 -15.78
N ARG A 218 -9.58 -3.15 -14.96
CA ARG A 218 -9.64 -2.74 -13.56
C ARG A 218 -9.48 -3.96 -12.66
N ILE A 219 -8.56 -3.88 -11.70
CA ILE A 219 -8.39 -4.84 -10.62
C ILE A 219 -8.84 -4.18 -9.30
N TYR A 220 -9.68 -4.88 -8.55
CA TYR A 220 -10.15 -4.48 -7.24
C TYR A 220 -10.63 -5.71 -6.46
N LEU A 221 -10.83 -5.54 -5.15
CA LEU A 221 -11.52 -6.53 -4.32
C LEU A 221 -12.91 -6.00 -3.97
N GLU A 222 -13.93 -6.84 -4.14
CA GLU A 222 -15.28 -6.51 -3.67
C GLU A 222 -15.32 -6.50 -2.14
N PRO A 223 -16.01 -5.53 -1.50
CA PRO A 223 -16.22 -5.57 -0.07
C PRO A 223 -16.97 -6.85 0.29
N THR A 224 -16.37 -7.72 1.10
CA THR A 224 -17.10 -8.84 1.68
C THR A 224 -18.22 -8.27 2.55
N ALA A 225 -19.47 -8.63 2.28
CA ALA A 225 -20.56 -8.29 3.19
C ALA A 225 -20.22 -8.85 4.58
N ALA A 226 -20.11 -7.97 5.56
CA ALA A 226 -19.88 -8.31 6.96
C ALA A 226 -21.13 -8.94 7.58
#